data_AF-S3ACI7-F1
#
_entry.id   AF-S3ACI7-F1
#
_cell.length_a   1.000
_cell.length_b   1.000
_cell.length_c   1.000
_cell.angle_alpha   90.00
_cell.angle_beta   90.00
_cell.angle_gamma   90.00
#
_symmetry.space_group_name_H-M   'P 1'
#
loop_
_entity.id
_entity.type
_entity.pdbx_description
1 polymer ?
#
loop_
_entity_poly.entity_id
_entity_poly.type
_entity_poly.pdbx_seq_one_letter_code
_entity_poly.pdbx_strand_id
1 'polypeptide(L)'
;MYTPELAPVGGSLALSALVASLPFLTVFLALGVLRWKAHWAGLTGLAVAVLVAALGFRMPIDLALLASTQGFVFGLFPIMWIVLNAIWLYELTVRSGRFEDLRRVINALSDDPRIQAVIIAFGFGGLLEALAGFGAPVAITGVMLMAAGFSPMRAAVIVLLANTAPVAFGAVGTPIVTAGALTGIDYRHIGAIVGHQTPLIAVFVPLIIVLLADGWRGIRETWPATVVFGVVFAIAQWVSATWISVELTDIVASLAGILAAVILLRFWQPRGTEAARERLLTTAAVDLLASEKAATGSIRTRRAGSRAARAGSATGSSSASASTGTATGPVATTGAVPVSDVPLDARTVFLATFPYLLVIVVFSLAKLVPDLKAALGATDVKIPWPGLNGHILTSSGAASGATVYTLPWLSSAGSLLVICGVVVALVYRLPLREAARTWVQTLVKLRFSLLTVGSVLALAYLMNISGQTLTIGAFIAGTGALFAFLSPILGWFGTAVTGSDTSANALFATLQQSAALKAGLDPALLVAANTSGGVIGKMISPQNLAIAATAVGLVGQESAILRRVIWWSIGMLAAMCLLVGLQSSVLSWMLP
;
A
#
# COMPACT_ATOMS: atom_id res chain seq x y z
N MET A 1 -27.70 -27.65 -1.14
CA MET A 1 -26.67 -27.61 -0.08
C MET A 1 -25.35 -27.97 -0.71
N TYR A 2 -24.26 -27.30 -0.34
CA TYR A 2 -22.92 -27.55 -0.84
C TYR A 2 -21.94 -27.69 0.32
N THR A 3 -21.08 -28.69 0.26
CA THR A 3 -20.00 -28.94 1.23
C THR A 3 -18.68 -28.99 0.48
N PRO A 4 -17.70 -28.15 0.81
CA PRO A 4 -16.41 -28.18 0.12
C PRO A 4 -15.63 -29.48 0.39
N GLU A 5 -15.13 -30.09 -0.68
CA GLU A 5 -14.26 -31.27 -0.61
C GLU A 5 -12.79 -30.88 -0.87
N LEU A 6 -11.84 -31.55 -0.20
CA LEU A 6 -10.41 -31.22 -0.33
C LEU A 6 -9.78 -31.76 -1.62
N ALA A 7 -10.24 -32.89 -2.15
CA ALA A 7 -9.64 -33.54 -3.33
C ALA A 7 -10.70 -33.92 -4.40
N PRO A 8 -11.53 -32.98 -4.88
CA PRO A 8 -12.65 -33.30 -5.78
C PRO A 8 -12.20 -33.68 -7.20
N VAL A 9 -10.98 -33.29 -7.60
CA VAL A 9 -10.45 -33.57 -8.95
C VAL A 9 -9.64 -34.86 -8.93
N GLY A 10 -10.23 -35.92 -9.49
CA GLY A 10 -9.57 -37.21 -9.67
C GLY A 10 -9.15 -37.90 -8.36
N GLY A 11 -9.71 -37.50 -7.21
CA GLY A 11 -9.34 -38.01 -5.89
C GLY A 11 -7.93 -37.61 -5.43
N SER A 12 -7.23 -36.75 -6.17
CA SER A 12 -5.86 -36.34 -5.87
C SER A 12 -5.83 -34.92 -5.32
N LEU A 13 -5.25 -34.76 -4.13
CA LEU A 13 -5.03 -33.45 -3.50
C LEU A 13 -4.14 -32.56 -4.38
N ALA A 14 -3.08 -33.12 -4.94
CA ALA A 14 -2.15 -32.38 -5.79
C ALA A 14 -2.83 -31.88 -7.07
N LEU A 15 -3.60 -32.73 -7.75
CA LEU A 15 -4.32 -32.36 -8.96
C LEU A 15 -5.39 -31.29 -8.65
N SER A 16 -6.12 -31.47 -7.55
CA SER A 16 -7.12 -30.52 -7.09
C SER A 16 -6.49 -29.17 -6.74
N ALA A 17 -5.31 -29.15 -6.12
CA ALA A 17 -4.57 -27.93 -5.79
C ALA A 17 -4.05 -27.22 -7.04
N LEU A 18 -3.58 -27.95 -8.06
CA LEU A 18 -3.19 -27.37 -9.35
C LEU A 18 -4.38 -26.69 -10.04
N VAL A 19 -5.53 -27.37 -10.08
CA VAL A 19 -6.77 -26.81 -10.66
C VAL A 19 -7.26 -25.61 -9.85
N ALA A 20 -7.24 -25.69 -8.51
CA ALA A 20 -7.60 -24.59 -7.62
C ALA A 20 -6.67 -23.38 -7.74
N SER A 21 -5.43 -23.57 -8.20
CA SER A 21 -4.45 -22.49 -8.38
C SER A 21 -4.64 -21.70 -9.69
N LEU A 22 -5.44 -22.20 -10.63
CA LEU A 22 -5.67 -21.56 -11.94
C LEU A 22 -6.17 -20.10 -11.84
N PRO A 23 -7.07 -19.72 -10.92
CA PRO A 23 -7.48 -18.32 -10.79
C PRO A 23 -6.33 -17.41 -10.36
N PHE A 24 -5.49 -17.83 -9.40
CA PHE A 24 -4.30 -17.06 -9.01
C PHE A 24 -3.29 -16.96 -10.13
N LEU A 25 -3.01 -18.06 -10.83
CA LEU A 25 -2.14 -18.06 -12.01
C LEU A 25 -2.67 -17.12 -13.09
N THR A 26 -3.98 -17.08 -13.30
CA THR A 26 -4.62 -16.15 -14.25
C THR A 26 -4.37 -14.70 -13.86
N VAL A 27 -4.61 -14.34 -12.59
CA VAL A 27 -4.35 -12.97 -12.08
C VAL A 27 -2.87 -12.61 -12.24
N PHE A 28 -1.96 -13.52 -11.87
CA PHE A 28 -0.52 -13.29 -11.95
C PHE A 28 0.00 -13.19 -13.38
N LEU A 29 -0.47 -14.04 -14.29
CA LEU A 29 -0.12 -13.97 -15.71
C LEU A 29 -0.68 -12.68 -16.32
N ALA A 30 -1.92 -12.33 -16.01
CA ALA A 30 -2.54 -11.10 -16.50
C ALA A 30 -1.79 -9.85 -16.04
N LEU A 31 -1.42 -9.75 -14.76
CA LEU A 31 -0.73 -8.58 -14.21
C LEU A 31 0.78 -8.56 -14.52
N GLY A 32 1.48 -9.67 -14.31
CA GLY A 32 2.93 -9.76 -14.41
C GLY A 32 3.44 -9.90 -15.84
N VAL A 33 2.84 -10.81 -16.62
CA VAL A 33 3.32 -11.15 -17.97
C VAL A 33 2.59 -10.32 -19.03
N LEU A 34 1.25 -10.37 -19.04
CA LEU A 34 0.43 -9.69 -20.06
C LEU A 34 0.27 -8.19 -19.78
N ARG A 35 0.60 -7.73 -18.56
CA ARG A 35 0.52 -6.33 -18.12
C ARG A 35 -0.87 -5.71 -18.33
N TRP A 36 -1.92 -6.49 -18.11
CA TRP A 36 -3.29 -6.02 -18.15
C TRP A 36 -3.58 -5.07 -16.99
N LYS A 37 -4.61 -4.24 -17.13
CA LYS A 37 -5.08 -3.39 -16.04
C LYS A 37 -5.65 -4.27 -14.92
N ALA A 38 -5.46 -3.87 -13.66
CA ALA A 38 -5.80 -4.68 -12.50
C ALA A 38 -7.28 -5.11 -12.43
N HIS A 39 -8.22 -4.27 -12.85
CA HIS A 39 -9.64 -4.64 -12.89
C HIS A 39 -9.91 -5.79 -13.88
N TRP A 40 -9.23 -5.82 -15.03
CA TRP A 40 -9.38 -6.92 -15.99
C TRP A 40 -8.77 -8.21 -15.45
N ALA A 41 -7.59 -8.13 -14.83
CA ALA A 41 -6.97 -9.29 -14.19
C ALA A 41 -7.86 -9.87 -13.07
N GLY A 42 -8.46 -9.01 -12.24
CA GLY A 42 -9.39 -9.41 -11.20
C GLY A 42 -10.66 -10.07 -11.77
N LEU A 43 -11.26 -9.48 -12.81
CA LEU A 43 -12.45 -10.02 -13.46
C LEU A 43 -12.20 -11.37 -14.15
N THR A 44 -11.08 -11.53 -14.85
CA THR A 44 -10.75 -12.81 -15.49
C THR A 44 -10.35 -13.87 -14.48
N GLY A 45 -9.63 -13.50 -13.43
CA GLY A 45 -9.37 -14.37 -12.28
C GLY A 45 -10.67 -14.87 -11.65
N LEU A 46 -11.63 -13.97 -11.39
CA LEU A 46 -12.95 -14.32 -10.90
C LEU A 46 -13.70 -15.26 -11.85
N ALA A 47 -13.70 -14.97 -13.15
CA ALA A 47 -14.34 -15.83 -14.15
C ALA A 47 -13.75 -17.24 -14.14
N VAL A 48 -12.43 -17.36 -14.08
CA VAL A 48 -11.74 -18.65 -13.96
C VAL A 48 -12.09 -19.34 -12.64
N ALA A 49 -12.18 -18.62 -11.53
CA ALA A 49 -12.60 -19.20 -10.25
C ALA A 49 -14.03 -19.71 -10.26
N VAL A 50 -14.96 -19.05 -10.95
CA VAL A 50 -16.33 -19.54 -11.14
C VAL A 50 -16.32 -20.84 -11.94
N LEU A 51 -15.53 -20.90 -13.01
CA LEU A 51 -15.38 -22.13 -13.81
C LEU A 51 -14.77 -23.27 -12.99
N VAL A 52 -13.73 -22.99 -12.20
CA VAL A 52 -13.09 -23.98 -11.33
C VAL A 52 -14.06 -24.44 -10.23
N ALA A 53 -14.81 -23.52 -9.63
CA ALA A 53 -15.81 -23.84 -8.61
C ALA A 53 -16.90 -24.78 -9.18
N ALA A 54 -17.44 -24.44 -10.35
CA ALA A 54 -18.51 -25.21 -10.98
C ALA A 54 -18.04 -26.56 -11.54
N LEU A 55 -16.93 -26.58 -12.29
CA LEU A 55 -16.49 -27.77 -13.02
C LEU A 55 -15.56 -28.66 -12.18
N GLY A 56 -14.64 -28.06 -11.43
CA GLY A 56 -13.64 -28.79 -10.64
C GLY A 56 -14.15 -29.17 -9.25
N PHE A 57 -14.80 -28.23 -8.56
CA PHE A 57 -15.28 -28.40 -7.18
C PHE A 57 -16.76 -28.73 -7.08
N ARG A 58 -17.45 -28.89 -8.24
CA ARG A 58 -18.86 -29.29 -8.36
C ARG A 58 -19.81 -28.40 -7.55
N MET A 59 -19.44 -27.14 -7.34
CA MET A 59 -20.26 -26.16 -6.67
C MET A 59 -21.38 -25.71 -7.63
N PRO A 60 -22.66 -25.70 -7.20
CA PRO A 60 -23.73 -25.12 -7.99
C PRO A 60 -23.42 -23.68 -8.41
N ILE A 61 -23.63 -23.35 -9.68
CA ILE A 61 -23.19 -22.07 -10.26
C ILE A 61 -23.90 -20.87 -9.63
N ASP A 62 -25.15 -21.04 -9.21
CA ASP A 62 -25.93 -20.06 -8.46
C ASP A 62 -25.24 -19.71 -7.13
N LEU A 63 -24.81 -20.72 -6.36
CA LEU A 63 -24.07 -20.51 -5.11
C LEU A 63 -22.70 -19.87 -5.37
N ALA A 64 -22.02 -20.24 -6.45
CA ALA A 64 -20.74 -19.64 -6.83
C ALA A 64 -20.87 -18.15 -7.15
N LEU A 65 -21.90 -17.77 -7.92
CA LEU A 65 -22.20 -16.37 -8.22
C LEU A 65 -22.62 -15.61 -6.96
N LEU A 66 -23.44 -16.20 -6.10
CA LEU A 66 -23.85 -15.57 -4.84
C LEU A 66 -22.66 -15.33 -3.90
N ALA A 67 -21.76 -16.31 -3.74
CA ALA A 67 -20.51 -16.15 -2.99
C ALA A 67 -19.65 -15.00 -3.55
N SER A 68 -19.57 -14.91 -4.88
CA SER A 68 -18.86 -13.83 -5.58
C SER A 68 -19.49 -12.46 -5.29
N THR A 69 -20.83 -12.34 -5.32
CA THR A 69 -21.52 -11.08 -5.02
C THR A 69 -21.35 -10.63 -3.58
N GLN A 70 -21.34 -11.57 -2.62
CA GLN A 70 -21.06 -11.26 -1.21
C GLN A 70 -19.66 -10.66 -1.06
N GLY A 71 -18.65 -11.31 -1.67
CA GLY A 71 -17.28 -10.79 -1.66
C GLY A 71 -17.15 -9.45 -2.37
N PHE A 72 -17.85 -9.26 -3.49
CA PHE A 72 -17.86 -7.99 -4.21
C PHE A 72 -18.39 -6.84 -3.34
N VAL A 73 -19.53 -7.06 -2.67
CA VAL A 73 -20.12 -6.06 -1.76
C VAL A 73 -19.22 -5.81 -0.56
N PHE A 74 -18.58 -6.85 0.00
CA PHE A 74 -17.58 -6.69 1.06
C PHE A 74 -16.39 -5.81 0.61
N GLY A 75 -15.93 -5.99 -0.63
CA GLY A 75 -14.90 -5.15 -1.24
C GLY A 75 -15.32 -3.69 -1.40
N LEU A 76 -16.58 -3.42 -1.74
CA LEU A 76 -17.10 -2.04 -1.80
C LEU A 76 -17.27 -1.44 -0.40
N PHE A 77 -17.87 -2.19 0.52
CA PHE A 77 -18.10 -1.79 1.90
C PHE A 77 -17.76 -2.97 2.84
N PRO A 78 -16.84 -2.79 3.80
CA PRO A 78 -16.28 -1.52 4.26
C PRO A 78 -14.98 -1.08 3.58
N ILE A 79 -14.31 -1.94 2.79
CA ILE A 79 -12.92 -1.70 2.34
C ILE A 79 -12.81 -0.40 1.53
N MET A 80 -13.48 -0.32 0.39
CA MET A 80 -13.36 0.87 -0.47
C MET A 80 -14.08 2.10 0.10
N TRP A 81 -15.02 1.91 1.03
CA TRP A 81 -15.61 3.00 1.82
C TRP A 81 -14.55 3.75 2.65
N ILE A 82 -13.58 3.04 3.22
CA ILE A 82 -12.45 3.66 3.93
C ILE A 82 -11.61 4.49 2.96
N VAL A 83 -11.19 3.87 1.85
CA VAL A 83 -10.31 4.49 0.85
C VAL A 83 -10.92 5.76 0.25
N LEU A 84 -12.20 5.68 -0.14
CA LEU A 84 -12.92 6.81 -0.73
C LEU A 84 -12.92 8.02 0.20
N ASN A 85 -13.27 7.81 1.47
CA ASN A 85 -13.39 8.89 2.44
C ASN A 85 -12.04 9.42 2.91
N ALA A 86 -11.01 8.58 2.96
CA ALA A 86 -9.66 9.02 3.29
C ALA A 86 -9.04 9.88 2.17
N ILE A 87 -9.21 9.46 0.90
CA ILE A 87 -8.78 10.28 -0.25
C ILE A 87 -9.62 11.55 -0.35
N TRP A 88 -10.91 11.51 -0.03
CA TRP A 88 -11.72 12.71 0.05
C TRP A 88 -11.21 13.71 1.09
N LEU A 89 -10.89 13.26 2.31
CA LEU A 89 -10.28 14.08 3.35
C LEU A 89 -8.96 14.73 2.88
N TYR A 90 -8.14 13.96 2.18
CA TYR A 90 -6.92 14.47 1.54
C TYR A 90 -7.23 15.55 0.49
N GLU A 91 -8.16 15.30 -0.43
CA GLU A 91 -8.53 16.26 -1.49
C GLU A 91 -9.14 17.55 -0.92
N LEU A 92 -9.87 17.49 0.20
CA LEU A 92 -10.33 18.68 0.93
C LEU A 92 -9.16 19.53 1.44
N THR A 93 -8.09 18.88 1.91
CA THR A 93 -6.88 19.54 2.42
C THR A 93 -6.05 20.18 1.31
N VAL A 94 -5.99 19.52 0.14
CA VAL A 94 -5.34 20.07 -1.05
C VAL A 94 -6.12 21.26 -1.59
N ARG A 95 -7.45 21.15 -1.74
CA ARG A 95 -8.29 22.25 -2.28
C ARG A 95 -8.36 23.47 -1.38
N SER A 96 -8.25 23.29 -0.07
CA SER A 96 -8.18 24.42 0.86
C SER A 96 -6.84 25.16 0.85
N GLY A 97 -5.84 24.68 0.09
CA GLY A 97 -4.49 25.24 0.04
C GLY A 97 -3.65 24.94 1.29
N ARG A 98 -4.19 24.17 2.25
CA ARG A 98 -3.51 23.85 3.50
C ARG A 98 -2.42 22.79 3.35
N PHE A 99 -2.42 22.08 2.22
CA PHE A 99 -1.36 21.14 1.90
C PHE A 99 -0.01 21.83 1.64
N GLU A 100 -0.01 22.99 0.99
CA GLU A 100 1.18 23.80 0.75
C GLU A 100 1.74 24.34 2.07
N ASP A 101 0.86 24.75 2.99
CA ASP A 101 1.25 25.13 4.35
C ASP A 101 1.94 23.95 5.06
N LEU A 102 1.38 22.73 4.94
CA LEU A 102 1.97 21.52 5.53
C LEU A 102 3.35 21.20 4.95
N ARG A 103 3.53 21.35 3.64
CA ARG A 103 4.85 21.20 2.99
C ARG A 103 5.87 22.18 3.56
N ARG A 104 5.48 23.44 3.78
CA ARG A 104 6.35 24.46 4.39
C ARG A 104 6.72 24.09 5.83
N VAL A 105 5.76 23.61 6.63
CA VAL A 105 6.01 23.14 7.99
C VAL A 105 7.06 22.05 8.00
N ILE A 106 6.91 21.02 7.14
CA ILE A 106 7.87 19.93 7.04
C ILE A 106 9.25 20.43 6.58
N ASN A 107 9.30 21.33 5.60
CA ASN A 107 10.56 21.92 5.11
C ASN A 107 11.31 22.75 6.15
N ALA A 108 10.61 23.29 7.15
CA ALA A 108 11.22 24.04 8.23
C ALA A 108 11.75 23.18 9.40
N LEU A 109 11.57 21.84 9.36
CA LEU A 109 11.94 20.98 10.49
C LEU A 109 13.44 20.66 10.59
N SER A 110 14.17 20.65 9.47
CA SER A 110 15.61 20.40 9.47
C SER A 110 16.31 21.09 8.31
N ASP A 111 17.44 21.75 8.60
CA ASP A 111 18.32 22.31 7.57
C ASP A 111 19.21 21.26 6.91
N ASP A 112 19.45 20.13 7.58
CA ASP A 112 20.29 19.05 7.04
C ASP A 112 19.50 18.21 6.04
N PRO A 113 19.90 18.17 4.75
CA PRO A 113 19.13 17.51 3.71
C PRO A 113 19.00 15.99 3.92
N ARG A 114 19.89 15.37 4.70
CA ARG A 114 19.87 13.93 4.99
C ARG A 114 18.82 13.59 6.04
N ILE A 115 18.75 14.39 7.10
CA ILE A 115 17.69 14.26 8.12
C ILE A 115 16.34 14.67 7.53
N GLN A 116 16.34 15.74 6.73
CA GLN A 116 15.17 16.18 5.99
C GLN A 116 14.62 15.08 5.08
N ALA A 117 15.48 14.27 4.45
CA ALA A 117 15.03 13.13 3.64
C ALA A 117 14.30 12.07 4.47
N VAL A 118 14.74 11.79 5.70
CA VAL A 118 14.03 10.87 6.62
C VAL A 118 12.68 11.45 7.04
N ILE A 119 12.65 12.73 7.43
CA ILE A 119 11.41 13.40 7.84
C ILE A 119 10.40 13.42 6.69
N ILE A 120 10.83 13.75 5.46
CA ILE A 120 9.95 13.80 4.28
C ILE A 120 9.53 12.40 3.86
N ALA A 121 10.48 11.52 3.54
CA ALA A 121 10.18 10.25 2.88
C ALA A 121 9.57 9.22 3.83
N PHE A 122 10.03 9.16 5.07
CA PHE A 122 9.63 8.12 6.02
C PHE A 122 8.57 8.64 7.01
N GLY A 123 8.80 9.78 7.65
CA GLY A 123 7.83 10.37 8.58
C GLY A 123 6.58 10.88 7.87
N PHE A 124 6.72 11.91 7.05
CA PHE A 124 5.60 12.50 6.33
C PHE A 124 5.02 11.54 5.28
N GLY A 125 5.87 10.78 4.59
CA GLY A 125 5.45 9.70 3.70
C GLY A 125 4.61 8.64 4.42
N GLY A 126 5.04 8.18 5.59
CA GLY A 126 4.28 7.23 6.42
C GLY A 126 2.94 7.79 6.88
N LEU A 127 2.91 9.07 7.29
CA LEU A 127 1.67 9.77 7.65
C LEU A 127 0.67 9.82 6.48
N LEU A 128 1.16 10.09 5.27
CA LEU A 128 0.32 10.10 4.07
C LEU A 128 -0.12 8.70 3.65
N GLU A 129 0.71 7.67 3.83
CA GLU A 129 0.36 6.28 3.52
C GLU A 129 -0.73 5.77 4.46
N ALA A 130 -0.66 6.14 5.74
CA ALA A 130 -1.66 5.82 6.74
C ALA A 130 -3.05 6.39 6.40
N LEU A 131 -3.12 7.55 5.74
CA LEU A 131 -4.38 8.19 5.38
C LEU A 131 -4.82 7.90 3.95
N ALA A 132 -4.04 8.36 2.96
CA ALA A 132 -4.46 8.35 1.57
C ALA A 132 -4.16 7.01 0.87
N GLY A 133 -3.03 6.38 1.20
CA GLY A 133 -2.53 5.18 0.51
C GLY A 133 -2.32 5.37 -1.00
N PHE A 134 -2.33 4.26 -1.75
CA PHE A 134 -2.39 4.23 -3.23
C PHE A 134 -1.28 4.98 -3.98
N GLY A 135 -0.09 5.09 -3.39
CA GLY A 135 1.08 5.68 -4.02
C GLY A 135 1.10 7.23 -4.05
N ALA A 136 0.05 7.89 -3.57
CA ALA A 136 0.09 9.34 -3.32
C ALA A 136 1.28 9.77 -2.44
N PRO A 137 1.65 9.03 -1.37
CA PRO A 137 2.82 9.37 -0.56
C PRO A 137 4.12 9.38 -1.36
N VAL A 138 4.32 8.34 -2.18
CA VAL A 138 5.51 8.17 -3.04
C VAL A 138 5.64 9.34 -4.01
N ALA A 139 4.53 9.73 -4.67
CA ALA A 139 4.54 10.84 -5.61
C ALA A 139 4.89 12.17 -4.92
N ILE A 140 4.21 12.47 -3.82
CA ILE A 140 4.34 13.76 -3.15
C ILE A 140 5.71 13.92 -2.51
N THR A 141 6.15 12.91 -1.76
CA THR A 141 7.45 12.93 -1.10
C THR A 141 8.58 12.95 -2.13
N GLY A 142 8.39 12.31 -3.30
CA GLY A 142 9.37 12.34 -4.40
C GLY A 142 9.61 13.75 -4.91
N VAL A 143 8.53 14.50 -5.18
CA VAL A 143 8.61 15.91 -5.58
C VAL A 143 9.23 16.78 -4.48
N MET A 144 8.89 16.52 -3.21
CA MET A 144 9.45 17.27 -2.08
C MET A 144 10.96 17.03 -1.91
N LEU A 145 11.44 15.80 -2.09
CA LEU A 145 12.87 15.51 -2.07
C LEU A 145 13.61 16.19 -3.22
N MET A 146 13.03 16.22 -4.42
CA MET A 146 13.62 16.98 -5.53
C MET A 146 13.71 18.47 -5.22
N ALA A 147 12.67 19.04 -4.61
CA ALA A 147 12.68 20.42 -4.15
C ALA A 147 13.73 20.68 -3.06
N ALA A 148 14.07 19.67 -2.24
CA ALA A 148 15.16 19.70 -1.27
C ALA A 148 16.56 19.48 -1.89
N GLY A 149 16.67 19.37 -3.22
CA GLY A 149 17.93 19.28 -3.95
C GLY A 149 18.40 17.86 -4.31
N PHE A 150 17.57 16.83 -4.09
CA PHE A 150 17.90 15.47 -4.50
C PHE A 150 17.73 15.27 -6.01
N SER A 151 18.62 14.48 -6.61
CA SER A 151 18.44 14.08 -8.01
C SER A 151 17.18 13.23 -8.19
N PRO A 152 16.49 13.30 -9.34
CA PRO A 152 15.26 12.55 -9.58
C PRO A 152 15.36 11.05 -9.24
N MET A 153 16.47 10.43 -9.64
CA MET A 153 16.69 9.01 -9.42
C MET A 153 16.91 8.68 -7.94
N ARG A 154 17.65 9.52 -7.20
CA ARG A 154 17.82 9.35 -5.75
C ARG A 154 16.50 9.54 -5.02
N ALA A 155 15.74 10.58 -5.37
CA ALA A 155 14.43 10.84 -4.80
C ALA A 155 13.51 9.63 -4.98
N ALA A 156 13.38 9.10 -6.20
CA ALA A 156 12.55 7.94 -6.51
C ALA A 156 12.91 6.69 -5.69
N VAL A 157 14.21 6.36 -5.60
CA VAL A 157 14.68 5.19 -4.84
C VAL A 157 14.41 5.37 -3.34
N ILE A 158 14.67 6.55 -2.78
CA ILE A 158 14.45 6.85 -1.37
C ILE A 158 12.97 6.73 -1.01
N VAL A 159 12.05 7.30 -1.79
CA VAL A 159 10.62 7.29 -1.44
C VAL A 159 9.96 5.93 -1.60
N LEU A 160 10.42 5.12 -2.57
CA LEU A 160 9.95 3.75 -2.73
C LEU A 160 10.40 2.88 -1.55
N LEU A 161 11.66 3.04 -1.12
CA LEU A 161 12.19 2.31 0.03
C LEU A 161 11.57 2.78 1.34
N ALA A 162 11.36 4.08 1.51
CA ALA A 162 10.72 4.62 2.73
C ALA A 162 9.29 4.11 2.88
N ASN A 163 8.58 3.87 1.77
CA ASN A 163 7.22 3.35 1.79
C ASN A 163 7.14 1.83 2.02
N THR A 164 8.08 1.20 2.75
CA THR A 164 8.07 -0.26 3.03
C THR A 164 8.04 -0.65 4.50
N ALA A 165 7.78 0.30 5.40
CA ALA A 165 7.42 0.01 6.80
C ALA A 165 5.97 0.42 7.12
N PRO A 166 5.45 1.55 6.59
CA PRO A 166 4.11 2.04 6.95
C PRO A 166 2.93 1.41 6.17
N VAL A 167 3.17 0.34 5.40
CA VAL A 167 2.16 -0.11 4.42
C VAL A 167 1.10 -0.98 5.06
N ALA A 168 1.47 -1.81 6.04
CA ALA A 168 0.54 -2.75 6.66
C ALA A 168 -0.64 -2.04 7.34
N PHE A 169 -0.37 -0.86 7.92
CA PHE A 169 -1.39 -0.02 8.56
C PHE A 169 -1.85 1.13 7.64
N GLY A 170 -1.43 1.10 6.37
CA GLY A 170 -1.82 2.05 5.33
C GLY A 170 -3.32 2.07 5.07
N ALA A 171 -3.82 3.22 4.61
CA ALA A 171 -5.25 3.48 4.44
C ALA A 171 -6.07 3.05 5.67
N VAL A 172 -5.64 3.48 6.85
CA VAL A 172 -6.33 3.27 8.14
C VAL A 172 -6.49 1.77 8.45
N GLY A 173 -5.40 1.00 8.29
CA GLY A 173 -5.36 -0.43 8.61
C GLY A 173 -6.09 -1.35 7.63
N THR A 174 -6.48 -0.86 6.45
CA THR A 174 -7.28 -1.62 5.48
C THR A 174 -6.68 -3.00 5.11
N PRO A 175 -5.35 -3.19 4.91
CA PRO A 175 -4.77 -4.50 4.66
C PRO A 175 -5.06 -5.52 5.78
N ILE A 176 -4.82 -5.13 7.03
CA ILE A 176 -5.01 -5.99 8.21
C ILE A 176 -6.50 -6.28 8.46
N VAL A 177 -7.36 -5.26 8.33
CA VAL A 177 -8.82 -5.42 8.45
C VAL A 177 -9.34 -6.40 7.40
N THR A 178 -8.83 -6.32 6.17
CA THR A 178 -9.18 -7.25 5.08
C THR A 178 -8.74 -8.67 5.39
N ALA A 179 -7.50 -8.84 5.87
CA ALA A 179 -6.98 -10.15 6.26
C ALA A 179 -7.81 -10.79 7.39
N GLY A 180 -8.15 -10.02 8.43
CA GLY A 180 -8.99 -10.48 9.54
C GLY A 180 -10.40 -10.88 9.10
N ALA A 181 -11.03 -10.07 8.23
CA ALA A 181 -12.38 -10.36 7.76
C ALA A 181 -12.48 -11.64 6.90
N LEU A 182 -11.46 -11.90 6.08
CA LEU A 182 -11.43 -13.08 5.19
C LEU A 182 -11.10 -14.39 5.92
N THR A 183 -10.35 -14.28 7.01
CA THR A 183 -9.92 -15.42 7.82
C THR A 183 -10.83 -15.66 9.02
N GLY A 184 -11.60 -14.64 9.45
CA GLY A 184 -12.35 -14.67 10.69
C GLY A 184 -11.48 -14.51 11.95
N ILE A 185 -10.17 -14.28 11.79
CA ILE A 185 -9.26 -13.97 12.90
C ILE A 185 -9.45 -12.48 13.25
N ASP A 186 -9.45 -12.13 14.55
CA ASP A 186 -9.55 -10.72 14.93
C ASP A 186 -8.40 -9.91 14.31
N TYR A 187 -8.75 -8.90 13.52
CA TYR A 187 -7.80 -8.03 12.85
C TYR A 187 -6.88 -7.32 13.85
N ARG A 188 -7.32 -7.11 15.10
CA ARG A 188 -6.46 -6.55 16.15
C ARG A 188 -5.33 -7.48 16.54
N HIS A 189 -5.60 -8.78 16.63
CA HIS A 189 -4.58 -9.76 16.93
C HIS A 189 -3.59 -9.91 15.76
N ILE A 190 -4.09 -9.96 14.51
CA ILE A 190 -3.22 -9.90 13.33
C ILE A 190 -2.36 -8.63 13.35
N GLY A 191 -2.98 -7.47 13.60
CA GLY A 191 -2.28 -6.20 13.64
C GLY A 191 -1.24 -6.12 14.74
N ALA A 192 -1.50 -6.70 15.90
CA ALA A 192 -0.53 -6.82 16.99
C ALA A 192 0.67 -7.68 16.54
N ILE A 193 0.47 -8.84 15.90
CA ILE A 193 1.57 -9.66 15.39
C ILE A 193 2.39 -8.91 14.34
N VAL A 194 1.73 -8.23 13.39
CA VAL A 194 2.41 -7.37 12.41
C VAL A 194 3.21 -6.27 13.12
N GLY A 195 2.67 -5.71 14.20
CA GLY A 195 3.34 -4.77 15.10
C GLY A 195 4.56 -5.35 15.85
N HIS A 196 4.75 -6.66 15.86
CA HIS A 196 5.98 -7.32 16.36
C HIS A 196 6.93 -7.71 15.23
N GLN A 197 6.56 -7.45 13.97
CA GLN A 197 7.33 -7.79 12.77
C GLN A 197 7.87 -6.55 12.06
N THR A 198 6.99 -5.65 11.62
CA THR A 198 7.36 -4.49 10.81
C THR A 198 8.22 -3.47 11.55
N PRO A 199 8.08 -3.23 12.88
CA PRO A 199 8.91 -2.24 13.56
C PRO A 199 10.39 -2.59 13.57
N LEU A 200 10.73 -3.89 13.57
CA LEU A 200 12.13 -4.32 13.52
C LEU A 200 12.83 -3.86 12.24
N ILE A 201 12.13 -3.88 11.10
CA ILE A 201 12.64 -3.33 9.84
C ILE A 201 12.61 -1.80 9.90
N ALA A 202 11.55 -1.21 10.44
CA ALA A 202 11.36 0.24 10.53
C ALA A 202 12.50 0.96 11.26
N VAL A 203 13.13 0.33 12.27
CA VAL A 203 14.30 0.89 12.97
C VAL A 203 15.45 1.21 12.01
N PHE A 204 15.68 0.34 11.01
CA PHE A 204 16.83 0.45 10.11
C PHE A 204 16.53 1.27 8.85
N VAL A 205 15.26 1.45 8.47
CA VAL A 205 14.88 2.18 7.25
C VAL A 205 15.43 3.62 7.22
N PRO A 206 15.37 4.44 8.29
CA PRO A 206 16.01 5.76 8.32
C PRO A 206 17.50 5.76 8.02
N LEU A 207 18.24 4.75 8.51
CA LEU A 207 19.67 4.59 8.24
C LEU A 207 19.91 4.27 6.76
N ILE A 208 19.07 3.42 6.17
CA ILE A 208 19.15 3.08 4.74
C ILE A 208 18.82 4.31 3.89
N ILE A 209 17.84 5.13 4.27
CA ILE A 209 17.52 6.39 3.59
C ILE A 209 18.73 7.31 3.56
N VAL A 210 19.42 7.49 4.70
CA VAL A 210 20.63 8.32 4.75
C VAL A 210 21.79 7.71 3.96
N LEU A 211 21.94 6.38 3.98
CA LEU A 211 22.92 5.68 3.14
C LEU A 211 22.70 5.97 1.65
N LEU A 212 21.45 5.98 1.21
CA LEU A 212 21.08 6.30 -0.17
C LEU A 212 21.23 7.80 -0.49
N ALA A 213 21.06 8.66 0.51
CA ALA A 213 21.20 10.10 0.37
C ALA A 213 22.67 10.54 0.20
N ASP A 214 23.55 10.17 1.14
CA ASP A 214 24.93 10.69 1.25
C ASP A 214 25.96 9.60 1.62
N GLY A 215 25.61 8.32 1.46
CA GLY A 215 26.51 7.20 1.70
C GLY A 215 26.84 6.97 3.18
N TRP A 216 27.90 6.20 3.43
CA TRP A 216 28.36 5.86 4.78
C TRP A 216 28.78 7.06 5.63
N ARG A 217 29.22 8.14 4.97
CA ARG A 217 29.56 9.39 5.65
C ARG A 217 28.32 10.05 6.22
N GLY A 218 27.23 10.09 5.44
CA GLY A 218 25.92 10.54 5.91
C GLY A 218 25.52 9.83 7.20
N ILE A 219 25.61 8.50 7.22
CA ILE A 219 25.31 7.72 8.43
C ILE A 219 26.17 8.19 9.60
N ARG A 220 27.50 8.24 9.45
CA ARG A 220 28.39 8.62 10.56
C ARG A 220 28.09 10.02 11.13
N GLU A 221 27.66 10.94 10.28
CA GLU A 221 27.38 12.33 10.68
C GLU A 221 25.96 12.52 11.22
N THR A 222 24.99 11.67 10.85
CA THR A 222 23.56 11.84 11.23
C THR A 222 22.96 10.67 11.99
N TRP A 223 23.74 9.63 12.33
CA TRP A 223 23.22 8.42 12.98
C TRP A 223 22.42 8.69 14.27
N PRO A 224 22.74 9.68 15.14
CA PRO A 224 21.96 9.90 16.34
C PRO A 224 20.50 10.25 16.02
N ALA A 225 20.29 11.16 15.06
CA ALA A 225 18.95 11.55 14.63
C ALA A 225 18.20 10.43 13.91
N THR A 226 18.87 9.66 13.05
CA THR A 226 18.21 8.57 12.31
C THR A 226 17.85 7.40 13.20
N VAL A 227 18.71 7.04 14.16
CA VAL A 227 18.44 5.96 15.11
C VAL A 227 17.34 6.37 16.07
N VAL A 228 17.40 7.59 16.63
CA VAL A 228 16.33 8.10 17.49
C VAL A 228 14.99 8.13 16.75
N PHE A 229 14.97 8.62 15.51
CA PHE A 229 13.75 8.59 14.67
C PHE A 229 13.25 7.15 14.51
N GLY A 230 14.11 6.23 14.05
CA GLY A 230 13.72 4.85 13.75
C GLY A 230 13.24 4.07 14.97
N VAL A 231 13.93 4.22 16.10
CA VAL A 231 13.56 3.56 17.36
C VAL A 231 12.25 4.11 17.92
N VAL A 232 12.08 5.44 17.94
CA VAL A 232 10.82 6.03 18.43
C VAL A 232 9.65 5.67 17.51
N PHE A 233 9.86 5.71 16.20
CA PHE A 233 8.87 5.26 15.22
C PHE A 233 8.49 3.81 15.48
N ALA A 234 9.46 2.91 15.60
CA ALA A 234 9.22 1.49 15.82
C ALA A 234 8.49 1.20 17.14
N ILE A 235 8.89 1.83 18.24
CA ILE A 235 8.22 1.67 19.54
C ILE A 235 6.78 2.18 19.45
N ALA A 236 6.56 3.36 18.87
CA ALA A 236 5.22 3.92 18.71
C ALA A 236 4.34 3.05 17.79
N GLN A 237 4.92 2.48 16.74
CA GLN A 237 4.24 1.55 15.84
C GLN A 237 3.83 0.26 16.58
N TRP A 238 4.77 -0.34 17.32
CA TRP A 238 4.52 -1.54 18.13
C TRP A 238 3.45 -1.29 19.20
N VAL A 239 3.57 -0.21 19.97
CA VAL A 239 2.64 0.14 21.04
C VAL A 239 1.24 0.40 20.47
N SER A 240 1.15 1.17 19.38
CA SER A 240 -0.14 1.50 18.78
C SER A 240 -0.83 0.28 18.20
N ALA A 241 -0.10 -0.56 17.45
CA ALA A 241 -0.65 -1.76 16.83
C ALA A 241 -1.14 -2.79 17.86
N THR A 242 -0.46 -2.86 19.02
CA THR A 242 -0.75 -3.87 20.05
C THR A 242 -1.85 -3.42 21.02
N TRP A 243 -1.83 -2.15 21.46
CA TRP A 243 -2.70 -1.70 22.56
C TRP A 243 -3.62 -0.52 22.25
N ILE A 244 -3.35 0.28 21.22
CA ILE A 244 -4.13 1.48 20.94
C ILE A 244 -5.15 1.22 19.84
N SER A 245 -4.67 1.10 18.60
CA SER A 245 -5.50 1.00 17.41
C SER A 245 -4.64 0.66 16.20
N VAL A 246 -5.01 -0.41 15.49
CA VAL A 246 -4.40 -0.82 14.22
C VAL A 246 -4.57 0.28 13.16
N GLU A 247 -5.72 0.93 13.17
CA GLU A 247 -6.10 1.98 12.23
C GLU A 247 -5.26 3.26 12.37
N LEU A 248 -4.74 3.55 13.56
CA LEU A 248 -3.96 4.77 13.86
C LEU A 248 -2.45 4.54 13.89
N THR A 249 -2.00 3.29 13.83
CA THR A 249 -0.62 2.89 14.07
C THR A 249 0.42 3.75 13.36
N ASP A 250 0.34 3.86 12.04
CA ASP A 250 1.38 4.59 11.29
C ASP A 250 1.23 6.11 11.38
N ILE A 251 0.04 6.63 11.71
CA ILE A 251 -0.15 8.05 12.04
C ILE A 251 0.62 8.37 13.32
N VAL A 252 0.41 7.58 14.37
CA VAL A 252 1.05 7.74 15.67
C VAL A 252 2.57 7.57 15.54
N ALA A 253 3.02 6.51 14.86
CA ALA A 253 4.45 6.24 14.65
C ALA A 253 5.16 7.36 13.90
N SER A 254 4.55 7.85 12.81
CA SER A 254 5.11 8.92 12.00
C SER A 254 5.24 10.23 12.78
N LEU A 255 4.19 10.63 13.51
CA LEU A 255 4.22 11.86 14.32
C LEU A 255 5.20 11.75 15.49
N ALA A 256 5.27 10.60 16.15
CA ALA A 256 6.22 10.37 17.24
C ALA A 256 7.67 10.43 16.75
N GLY A 257 7.98 9.80 15.60
CA GLY A 257 9.31 9.85 14.98
C GLY A 257 9.71 11.27 14.58
N ILE A 258 8.80 12.02 13.93
CA ILE A 258 9.04 13.43 13.56
C ILE A 258 9.28 14.27 14.82
N LEU A 259 8.44 14.13 15.84
CA LEU A 259 8.57 14.88 17.09
C LEU A 259 9.90 14.59 17.79
N ALA A 260 10.30 13.32 17.86
CA ALA A 260 11.57 12.92 18.47
C ALA A 260 12.78 13.51 17.73
N ALA A 261 12.77 13.50 16.39
CA ALA A 261 13.81 14.14 15.60
C ALA A 261 13.86 15.65 15.84
N VAL A 262 12.71 16.34 15.86
CA VAL A 262 12.64 17.78 16.13
C VAL A 262 13.16 18.11 17.52
N ILE A 263 12.79 17.33 18.55
CA ILE A 263 13.29 17.53 19.91
C ILE A 263 14.79 17.33 19.97
N LEU A 264 15.32 16.25 19.37
CA LEU A 264 16.75 16.00 19.35
C LEU A 264 17.51 17.13 18.65
N LEU A 265 17.00 17.63 17.52
CA LEU A 265 17.60 18.72 16.76
C LEU A 265 17.70 20.03 17.54
N ARG A 266 16.90 20.22 18.61
CA ARG A 266 17.04 21.38 19.50
C ARG A 266 18.29 21.31 20.38
N PHE A 267 18.77 20.10 20.69
CA PHE A 267 19.90 19.87 21.59
C PHE A 267 21.16 19.39 20.87
N TRP A 268 21.01 18.86 19.65
CA TRP A 268 22.08 18.28 18.86
C TRP A 268 21.92 18.64 17.39
N GLN A 269 23.00 19.03 16.72
CA GLN A 269 23.00 19.38 15.30
C GLN A 269 23.98 18.48 14.55
N PRO A 270 23.62 18.00 13.34
CA PRO A 270 24.51 17.19 12.53
C PRO A 270 25.73 17.97 12.08
N ARG A 271 26.85 17.28 11.92
CA ARG A 271 28.09 17.86 11.38
C ARG A 271 28.09 17.77 9.86
N GLY A 272 28.69 18.76 9.20
CA GLY A 272 28.92 18.72 7.76
C GLY A 272 27.70 19.02 6.88
N THR A 273 26.68 19.70 7.42
CA THR A 273 25.43 20.04 6.71
C THR A 273 25.67 20.73 5.37
N GLU A 274 26.44 21.82 5.34
CA GLU A 274 26.71 22.57 4.11
C GLU A 274 27.46 21.72 3.08
N ALA A 275 28.47 20.96 3.52
CA ALA A 275 29.21 20.06 2.65
C ALA A 275 28.33 18.95 2.07
N ALA A 276 27.37 18.43 2.85
CA ALA A 276 26.39 17.46 2.38
C ALA A 276 25.43 18.07 1.34
N ARG A 277 24.95 19.29 1.60
CA ARG A 277 24.10 20.04 0.67
C ARG A 277 24.80 20.30 -0.66
N GLU A 278 26.05 20.77 -0.63
CA GLU A 278 26.85 21.01 -1.82
C GLU A 278 27.05 19.73 -2.66
N ARG A 279 27.37 18.60 -2.00
CA ARG A 279 27.50 17.29 -2.68
C ARG A 279 26.20 16.83 -3.33
N LEU A 280 25.07 16.99 -2.65
CA LEU A 280 23.76 16.62 -3.18
C LEU A 280 23.42 17.44 -4.43
N LEU A 281 23.58 18.76 -4.36
CA LEU A 281 23.35 19.67 -5.49
C LEU A 281 24.30 19.36 -6.66
N THR A 282 25.57 19.12 -6.37
CA THR A 282 26.57 18.75 -7.39
C THR A 282 26.18 17.44 -8.06
N THR A 283 25.76 16.43 -7.30
CA THR A 283 25.31 15.15 -7.88
C THR A 283 24.05 15.35 -8.73
N ALA A 284 23.09 16.14 -8.26
CA ALA A 284 21.86 16.43 -9.00
C ALA A 284 22.16 17.13 -10.33
N ALA A 285 23.08 18.10 -10.34
CA ALA A 285 23.52 18.76 -11.56
C ALA A 285 24.19 17.78 -12.55
N VAL A 286 25.05 16.88 -12.07
CA VAL A 286 25.71 15.86 -12.90
C VAL A 286 24.67 14.89 -13.50
N ASP A 287 23.72 14.41 -12.70
CA ASP A 287 22.67 13.49 -13.13
C ASP A 287 21.74 14.15 -14.18
N LEU A 288 21.40 15.42 -14.00
CA LEU A 288 20.63 16.21 -14.97
C LEU A 288 21.37 16.35 -16.29
N LEU A 289 22.65 16.74 -16.27
CA LEU A 289 23.48 16.85 -17.47
C LEU A 289 23.64 15.52 -18.20
N ALA A 290 23.79 14.41 -17.47
CA ALA A 290 23.85 13.07 -18.06
C ALA A 290 22.52 12.70 -18.76
N SER A 291 21.39 13.05 -18.14
CA SER A 291 20.05 12.81 -18.68
C SER A 291 19.79 13.65 -19.95
N GLU A 292 20.20 14.92 -19.96
CA GLU A 292 20.13 15.80 -21.14
C GLU A 292 21.01 15.30 -22.29
N LYS A 293 22.24 14.85 -22.00
CA LYS A 293 23.12 14.26 -23.00
C LYS A 293 22.53 12.98 -23.60
N ALA A 294 21.92 12.13 -22.79
CA ALA A 294 21.24 10.92 -23.27
C ALA A 294 20.05 11.26 -24.17
N ALA A 295 19.23 12.26 -23.79
CA ALA A 295 18.11 12.73 -24.61
C ALA A 295 18.58 13.35 -25.94
N THR A 296 19.63 14.17 -25.91
CA THR A 296 20.19 14.83 -27.11
C THR A 296 20.88 13.83 -28.03
N GLY A 297 21.57 12.82 -27.48
CA GLY A 297 22.18 11.72 -28.23
C GLY A 297 21.14 10.87 -28.96
N SER A 298 20.01 10.56 -28.31
CA SER A 298 18.84 9.88 -28.90
C SER A 298 18.21 10.68 -30.05
N ILE A 299 18.13 12.01 -29.93
CA ILE A 299 17.64 12.88 -31.01
C ILE A 299 18.63 12.90 -32.19
N ARG A 300 19.94 12.90 -31.92
CA ARG A 300 20.99 12.87 -32.95
C ARG A 300 21.01 11.55 -33.72
N THR A 301 20.85 10.40 -33.05
CA THR A 301 20.75 9.09 -33.69
C THR A 301 19.44 8.91 -34.45
N ARG A 302 18.30 9.42 -33.95
CA ARG A 302 17.04 9.48 -34.73
C ARG A 302 17.16 10.37 -35.98
N ARG A 303 17.79 11.53 -35.88
CA ARG A 303 18.05 12.40 -37.05
C ARG A 303 19.00 11.75 -38.04
N ALA A 304 20.08 11.10 -37.59
CA ALA A 304 21.02 10.37 -38.42
C ALA A 304 20.36 9.16 -39.11
N GLY A 305 19.52 8.40 -38.41
CA GLY A 305 18.71 7.32 -38.96
C GLY A 305 17.69 7.82 -39.99
N SER A 306 17.04 8.96 -39.75
CA SER A 306 16.12 9.56 -40.75
C SER A 306 16.86 10.14 -41.96
N ARG A 307 18.11 10.62 -41.78
CA ARG A 307 18.97 11.09 -42.88
C ARG A 307 19.50 9.92 -43.71
N ALA A 308 19.84 8.79 -43.09
CA ALA A 308 20.19 7.55 -43.78
C ALA A 308 18.98 6.96 -44.52
N ALA A 309 17.78 7.01 -43.93
CA ALA A 309 16.53 6.58 -44.58
C ALA A 309 16.09 7.52 -45.73
N ARG A 310 16.38 8.83 -45.64
CA ARG A 310 16.19 9.80 -46.75
C ARG A 310 17.25 9.70 -47.84
N ALA A 311 18.44 9.21 -47.53
CA ALA A 311 19.48 8.95 -48.53
C ALA A 311 19.20 7.69 -49.37
N GLY A 312 18.28 6.82 -48.94
CA GLY A 312 17.83 5.63 -49.67
C GLY A 312 16.48 5.75 -50.39
N SER A 313 15.81 6.91 -50.34
CA SER A 313 14.50 7.10 -50.98
C SER A 313 14.39 8.47 -51.67
N ALA A 314 15.23 8.69 -52.68
CA ALA A 314 15.03 9.76 -53.65
C ALA A 314 14.28 9.20 -54.88
N THR A 315 12.96 9.05 -54.76
CA THR A 315 11.99 9.08 -55.87
C THR A 315 10.58 9.04 -55.28
N GLY A 316 9.75 10.04 -55.61
CA GLY A 316 8.32 10.02 -55.28
C GLY A 316 7.80 11.32 -54.69
N SER A 317 7.30 12.18 -55.57
CA SER A 317 6.41 13.30 -55.25
C SER A 317 5.09 12.82 -54.61
N SER A 318 4.58 13.53 -53.60
CA SER A 318 3.22 14.13 -53.64
C SER A 318 2.73 14.64 -52.27
N SER A 319 2.10 15.81 -52.37
CA SER A 319 0.96 16.37 -51.63
C SER A 319 0.78 16.12 -50.12
N ALA A 320 0.81 17.24 -49.41
CA ALA A 320 0.28 17.46 -48.08
C ALA A 320 -1.21 17.10 -47.94
N SER A 321 -1.59 16.56 -46.77
CA SER A 321 -2.88 16.85 -46.14
C SER A 321 -2.68 16.93 -44.63
N ALA A 322 -3.12 18.04 -44.04
CA ALA A 322 -3.10 18.28 -42.61
C ALA A 322 -4.35 17.65 -41.99
N SER A 323 -4.16 16.82 -40.95
CA SER A 323 -5.24 16.39 -40.06
C SER A 323 -4.86 16.73 -38.62
N THR A 324 -5.64 17.65 -38.07
CA THR A 324 -5.66 18.10 -36.68
C THR A 324 -6.08 16.96 -35.76
N GLY A 325 -5.10 16.31 -35.14
CA GLY A 325 -5.29 15.45 -33.97
C GLY A 325 -4.82 16.18 -32.71
N THR A 326 -5.75 16.50 -31.82
CA THR A 326 -5.53 17.09 -30.50
C THR A 326 -4.64 16.17 -29.65
N ALA A 327 -3.33 16.44 -29.68
CA ALA A 327 -2.38 15.90 -28.73
C ALA A 327 -2.49 16.67 -27.41
N THR A 328 -2.85 15.96 -26.36
CA THR A 328 -2.65 16.39 -24.96
C THR A 328 -1.18 16.76 -24.78
N GLY A 329 -0.92 18.05 -24.52
CA GLY A 329 0.43 18.60 -24.41
C GLY A 329 1.24 17.96 -23.28
N PRO A 330 2.58 18.03 -23.35
CA PRO A 330 3.44 17.62 -22.25
C PRO A 330 3.13 18.50 -21.04
N VAL A 331 2.90 17.87 -19.89
CA VAL A 331 2.85 18.54 -18.59
C VAL A 331 4.13 19.37 -18.46
N ALA A 332 3.96 20.66 -18.25
CA ALA A 332 5.03 21.64 -18.23
C ALA A 332 6.14 21.22 -17.25
N THR A 333 7.34 20.99 -17.79
CA THR A 333 8.59 21.08 -17.06
C THR A 333 8.86 22.55 -16.77
N THR A 334 8.43 23.06 -15.61
CA THR A 334 8.83 24.40 -15.14
C THR A 334 8.78 24.49 -13.63
N GLY A 335 9.94 24.77 -13.03
CA GLY A 335 10.10 25.58 -11.83
C GLY A 335 9.74 24.91 -10.52
N ALA A 336 10.73 24.73 -9.64
CA ALA A 336 10.48 24.73 -8.21
C ALA A 336 9.60 25.96 -7.89
N VAL A 337 8.39 25.74 -7.39
CA VAL A 337 7.54 26.82 -6.89
C VAL A 337 8.33 27.49 -5.77
N PRO A 338 8.64 28.81 -5.85
CA PRO A 338 9.37 29.47 -4.80
C PRO A 338 8.58 29.33 -3.49
N VAL A 339 9.20 28.72 -2.50
CA VAL A 339 8.67 28.67 -1.14
C VAL A 339 8.59 30.12 -0.67
N SER A 340 7.39 30.65 -0.41
CA SER A 340 7.26 32.02 0.06
C SER A 340 7.95 32.18 1.41
N ASP A 341 8.83 33.16 1.55
CA ASP A 341 9.57 33.50 2.78
C ASP A 341 8.68 34.05 3.92
N VAL A 342 7.36 33.86 3.84
CA VAL A 342 6.42 34.29 4.90
C VAL A 342 6.61 33.39 6.12
N PRO A 343 6.87 33.93 7.32
CA PRO A 343 7.03 33.16 8.54
C PRO A 343 5.79 32.30 8.82
N LEU A 344 6.00 31.05 9.22
CA LEU A 344 4.92 30.14 9.62
C LEU A 344 4.36 30.57 10.99
N ASP A 345 3.17 31.17 10.99
CA ASP A 345 2.47 31.48 12.24
C ASP A 345 1.84 30.22 12.86
N ALA A 346 1.62 30.24 14.17
CA ALA A 346 1.07 29.08 14.90
C ALA A 346 -0.29 28.62 14.35
N ARG A 347 -1.09 29.56 13.84
CA ARG A 347 -2.38 29.27 13.23
C ARG A 347 -2.24 28.49 11.93
N THR A 348 -1.28 28.83 11.07
CA THR A 348 -1.01 28.12 9.82
C THR A 348 -0.52 26.71 10.10
N VAL A 349 0.39 26.54 11.08
CA VAL A 349 0.85 25.21 11.51
C VAL A 349 -0.32 24.36 12.02
N PHE A 350 -1.18 24.93 12.87
CA PHE A 350 -2.36 24.24 13.38
C PHE A 350 -3.31 23.85 12.24
N LEU A 351 -3.65 24.77 11.34
CA LEU A 351 -4.57 24.51 10.24
C LEU A 351 -3.99 23.49 9.24
N ALA A 352 -2.69 23.49 9.00
CA ALA A 352 -2.01 22.51 8.16
C ALA A 352 -2.05 21.08 8.75
N THR A 353 -1.98 20.97 10.08
CA THR A 353 -1.95 19.69 10.80
C THR A 353 -3.34 19.21 11.28
N PHE A 354 -4.34 20.08 11.23
CA PHE A 354 -5.68 19.86 11.77
C PHE A 354 -6.37 18.55 11.29
N PRO A 355 -6.40 18.18 10.00
CA PRO A 355 -7.08 16.97 9.55
C PRO A 355 -6.51 15.70 10.19
N TYR A 356 -5.20 15.67 10.37
CA TYR A 356 -4.48 14.54 10.97
C TYR A 356 -4.78 14.42 12.47
N LEU A 357 -4.73 15.55 13.19
CA LEU A 357 -5.10 15.61 14.60
C LEU A 357 -6.56 15.20 14.81
N LEU A 358 -7.46 15.64 13.94
CA LEU A 358 -8.87 15.29 14.00
C LEU A 358 -9.08 13.78 13.82
N VAL A 359 -8.42 13.16 12.83
CA VAL A 359 -8.51 11.70 12.63
C VAL A 359 -8.06 10.96 13.88
N ILE A 360 -6.93 11.36 14.49
CA ILE A 360 -6.42 10.76 15.73
C ILE A 360 -7.48 10.87 16.83
N VAL A 361 -8.03 12.06 17.07
CA VAL A 361 -9.01 12.30 18.13
C VAL A 361 -10.29 11.49 17.88
N VAL A 362 -10.86 11.55 16.69
CA VAL A 362 -12.13 10.86 16.37
C VAL A 362 -11.98 9.34 16.49
N PHE A 363 -10.90 8.76 15.96
CA PHE A 363 -10.66 7.32 16.07
C PHE A 363 -10.32 6.90 17.49
N SER A 364 -9.53 7.69 18.22
CA SER A 364 -9.21 7.40 19.62
C SER A 364 -10.47 7.37 20.46
N LEU A 365 -11.36 8.37 20.30
CA LEU A 365 -12.66 8.36 20.98
C LEU A 365 -13.50 7.15 20.56
N ALA A 366 -13.66 6.91 19.26
CA ALA A 366 -14.51 5.84 18.75
C ALA A 366 -14.03 4.42 19.11
N LYS A 367 -12.72 4.21 19.31
CA LYS A 367 -12.12 2.88 19.53
C LYS A 367 -11.69 2.62 20.97
N LEU A 368 -11.29 3.65 21.72
CA LEU A 368 -10.77 3.52 23.08
C LEU A 368 -11.83 3.77 24.16
N VAL A 369 -12.89 4.53 23.87
CA VAL A 369 -13.97 4.77 24.83
C VAL A 369 -14.97 3.60 24.74
N PRO A 370 -15.09 2.74 25.78
CA PRO A 370 -15.86 1.51 25.70
C PRO A 370 -17.33 1.73 25.36
N ASP A 371 -17.98 2.72 26.00
CA ASP A 371 -19.40 3.02 25.80
C ASP A 371 -19.67 3.50 24.37
N LEU A 372 -18.80 4.35 23.83
CA LEU A 372 -18.91 4.84 22.46
C LEU A 372 -18.67 3.70 21.45
N LYS A 373 -17.65 2.86 21.68
CA LYS A 373 -17.37 1.69 20.85
C LYS A 373 -18.57 0.73 20.82
N ALA A 374 -19.18 0.46 21.97
CA ALA A 374 -20.36 -0.40 22.08
C ALA A 374 -21.57 0.23 21.38
N ALA A 375 -21.82 1.53 21.58
CA ALA A 375 -22.91 2.26 20.93
C ALA A 375 -22.76 2.27 19.40
N LEU A 376 -21.54 2.50 18.89
CA LEU A 376 -21.27 2.45 17.45
C LEU A 376 -21.43 1.02 16.90
N GLY A 377 -20.89 0.01 17.60
CA GLY A 377 -21.01 -1.39 17.19
C GLY A 377 -22.43 -1.95 17.25
N ALA A 378 -23.29 -1.42 18.13
CA ALA A 378 -24.70 -1.78 18.20
C ALA A 378 -25.47 -1.38 16.92
N THR A 379 -24.91 -0.50 16.08
CA THR A 379 -25.49 -0.13 14.78
C THR A 379 -25.12 -1.09 13.65
N ASP A 380 -24.27 -2.09 13.91
CA ASP A 380 -23.83 -3.04 12.89
C ASP A 380 -24.95 -4.02 12.54
N VAL A 381 -25.24 -4.14 11.24
CA VAL A 381 -26.33 -5.01 10.75
C VAL A 381 -25.75 -6.31 10.24
N LYS A 382 -26.19 -7.44 10.81
CA LYS A 382 -25.87 -8.78 10.30
C LYS A 382 -26.88 -9.18 9.25
N ILE A 383 -26.42 -9.39 8.03
CA ILE A 383 -27.21 -9.73 6.86
C ILE A 383 -26.83 -11.15 6.44
N PRO A 384 -27.67 -12.17 6.71
CA PRO A 384 -27.52 -13.48 6.11
C PRO A 384 -27.60 -13.33 4.59
N TRP A 385 -26.55 -13.70 3.86
CA TRP A 385 -26.49 -13.41 2.43
C TRP A 385 -27.61 -14.16 1.68
N PRO A 386 -28.52 -13.45 0.98
CA PRO A 386 -29.70 -14.06 0.36
C PRO A 386 -29.34 -15.21 -0.59
N GLY A 387 -29.98 -16.36 -0.42
CA GLY A 387 -29.77 -17.56 -1.25
C GLY A 387 -28.46 -18.31 -1.00
N LEU A 388 -27.53 -17.77 -0.20
CA LEU A 388 -26.26 -18.42 0.12
C LEU A 388 -26.21 -18.93 1.57
N ASN A 389 -26.71 -18.11 2.51
CA ASN A 389 -26.72 -18.48 3.92
C ASN A 389 -27.60 -19.71 4.17
N GLY A 390 -27.06 -20.68 4.93
CA GLY A 390 -27.69 -21.97 5.16
C GLY A 390 -27.51 -22.99 4.04
N HIS A 391 -27.06 -22.57 2.85
CA HIS A 391 -26.82 -23.49 1.72
C HIS A 391 -25.37 -23.95 1.59
N ILE A 392 -24.45 -23.32 2.32
CA ILE A 392 -23.04 -23.71 2.42
C ILE A 392 -22.81 -24.36 3.78
N LEU A 393 -22.21 -25.55 3.76
CA LEU A 393 -21.86 -26.32 4.96
C LEU A 393 -20.34 -26.35 5.15
N THR A 394 -19.90 -26.44 6.40
CA THR A 394 -18.51 -26.75 6.78
C THR A 394 -18.22 -28.23 6.54
N SER A 395 -16.95 -28.62 6.63
CA SER A 395 -16.54 -30.04 6.59
C SER A 395 -17.17 -30.90 7.70
N SER A 396 -17.63 -30.28 8.79
CA SER A 396 -18.39 -30.95 9.87
C SER A 396 -19.91 -31.03 9.62
N GLY A 397 -20.39 -30.50 8.50
CA GLY A 397 -21.81 -30.47 8.14
C GLY A 397 -22.63 -29.34 8.77
N ALA A 398 -21.99 -28.43 9.52
CA ALA A 398 -22.66 -27.26 10.10
C ALA A 398 -22.82 -26.14 9.07
N ALA A 399 -23.82 -25.27 9.24
CA ALA A 399 -23.98 -24.09 8.37
C ALA A 399 -22.76 -23.16 8.50
N SER A 400 -22.22 -22.70 7.36
CA SER A 400 -21.04 -21.84 7.33
C SER A 400 -21.36 -20.41 7.73
N GLY A 401 -20.75 -19.93 8.83
CA GLY A 401 -20.86 -18.53 9.27
C GLY A 401 -20.25 -17.51 8.29
N ALA A 402 -19.41 -17.96 7.36
CA ALA A 402 -18.81 -17.11 6.32
C ALA A 402 -19.84 -16.51 5.35
N THR A 403 -21.09 -16.98 5.39
CA THR A 403 -22.21 -16.52 4.55
C THR A 403 -23.04 -15.40 5.20
N VAL A 404 -22.68 -14.95 6.41
CA VAL A 404 -23.31 -13.81 7.08
C VAL A 404 -22.44 -12.56 6.88
N TYR A 405 -22.92 -11.61 6.08
CA TYR A 405 -22.28 -10.33 5.89
C TYR A 405 -22.59 -9.41 7.08
N THR A 406 -21.55 -8.84 7.71
CA THR A 406 -21.75 -7.78 8.72
C THR A 406 -21.52 -6.44 8.04
N LEU A 407 -22.53 -5.57 8.09
CA LEU A 407 -22.49 -4.19 7.60
C LEU A 407 -22.13 -3.25 8.76
N PRO A 408 -20.84 -2.86 8.92
CA PRO A 408 -20.44 -1.94 9.98
C PRO A 408 -20.82 -0.50 9.61
N TRP A 409 -21.98 0.00 10.06
CA TRP A 409 -22.48 1.30 9.62
C TRP A 409 -21.70 2.47 10.24
N LEU A 410 -21.99 2.85 11.49
CA LEU A 410 -21.28 3.95 12.17
C LEU A 410 -19.94 3.52 12.76
N SER A 411 -19.77 2.23 13.04
CA SER A 411 -18.54 1.67 13.61
C SER A 411 -17.38 1.57 12.62
N SER A 412 -17.65 1.68 11.31
CA SER A 412 -16.64 1.57 10.26
C SER A 412 -15.71 2.78 10.24
N ALA A 413 -14.42 2.51 9.99
CA ALA A 413 -13.42 3.55 9.80
C ALA A 413 -13.79 4.54 8.69
N GLY A 414 -14.44 4.08 7.62
CA GLY A 414 -14.90 4.95 6.54
C GLY A 414 -15.95 5.96 7.00
N SER A 415 -16.91 5.55 7.83
CA SER A 415 -17.91 6.48 8.38
C SER A 415 -17.31 7.50 9.35
N LEU A 416 -16.34 7.08 10.16
CA LEU A 416 -15.56 8.01 11.01
C LEU A 416 -14.78 9.04 10.17
N LEU A 417 -14.24 8.63 9.02
CA LEU A 417 -13.58 9.55 8.08
C LEU A 417 -14.55 10.51 7.39
N VAL A 418 -15.81 10.11 7.14
CA VAL A 418 -16.84 11.05 6.67
C VAL A 418 -17.05 12.16 7.69
N ILE A 419 -17.18 11.80 8.97
CA ILE A 419 -17.32 12.78 10.07
C ILE A 419 -16.12 13.73 10.08
N CYS A 420 -14.90 13.17 9.96
CA CYS A 420 -13.68 13.97 9.89
C CYS A 420 -13.71 14.95 8.70
N GLY A 421 -14.08 14.49 7.51
CA GLY A 421 -14.12 15.32 6.30
C GLY A 421 -15.17 16.42 6.37
N VAL A 422 -16.34 16.16 6.97
CA VAL A 422 -17.34 17.21 7.21
C VAL A 422 -16.80 18.29 8.15
N VAL A 423 -16.20 17.90 9.27
CA VAL A 423 -15.60 18.85 10.22
C VAL A 423 -14.45 19.64 9.58
N VAL A 424 -13.60 18.99 8.79
CA VAL A 424 -12.53 19.66 8.04
C VAL A 424 -13.09 20.67 7.03
N ALA A 425 -14.13 20.29 6.27
CA ALA A 425 -14.78 21.22 5.34
C ALA A 425 -15.34 22.45 6.07
N LEU A 426 -15.93 22.28 7.25
CA LEU A 426 -16.43 23.38 8.08
C LEU A 426 -15.29 24.27 8.60
N VAL A 427 -14.23 23.69 9.16
CA VAL A 427 -13.08 24.42 9.70
C VAL A 427 -12.35 25.21 8.61
N TYR A 428 -12.18 24.61 7.43
CA TYR A 428 -11.58 25.25 6.26
C TYR A 428 -12.55 26.19 5.53
N ARG A 429 -13.81 26.28 5.97
CA ARG A 429 -14.86 27.12 5.39
C ARG A 429 -15.07 26.83 3.89
N LEU A 430 -14.91 25.57 3.50
CA LEU A 430 -15.20 25.12 2.14
C LEU A 430 -16.72 25.06 1.94
N PRO A 431 -17.25 25.55 0.81
CA PRO A 431 -18.68 25.47 0.56
C PRO A 431 -19.11 24.00 0.43
N LEU A 432 -20.22 23.63 1.08
CA LEU A 432 -20.75 22.25 1.11
C LEU A 432 -20.87 21.63 -0.29
N ARG A 433 -21.26 22.44 -1.29
CA ARG A 433 -21.36 22.02 -2.69
C ARG A 433 -20.00 21.60 -3.27
N GLU A 434 -18.92 22.29 -2.90
CA GLU A 434 -17.57 21.95 -3.36
C GLU A 434 -17.05 20.72 -2.63
N ALA A 435 -17.31 20.59 -1.32
CA ALA A 435 -16.98 19.38 -0.57
C ALA A 435 -17.66 18.15 -1.17
N ALA A 436 -18.96 18.23 -1.46
CA ALA A 436 -19.72 17.16 -2.11
C ALA A 436 -19.27 16.88 -3.55
N ARG A 437 -18.99 17.92 -4.34
CA ARG A 437 -18.43 17.77 -5.70
C ARG A 437 -17.09 17.05 -5.66
N THR A 438 -16.23 17.40 -4.69
CA THR A 438 -14.92 16.75 -4.49
C THR A 438 -15.11 15.27 -4.17
N TRP A 439 -16.06 14.92 -3.30
CA TRP A 439 -16.37 13.54 -2.98
C TRP A 439 -16.81 12.73 -4.21
N VAL A 440 -17.71 13.28 -5.04
CA VAL A 440 -18.15 12.63 -6.28
C VAL A 440 -17.01 12.48 -7.28
N GLN A 441 -16.14 13.49 -7.40
CA GLN A 441 -14.96 13.42 -8.24
C GLN A 441 -13.99 12.34 -7.76
N THR A 442 -13.82 12.18 -6.45
CA THR A 442 -13.04 11.08 -5.86
C THR A 442 -13.67 9.72 -6.17
N LEU A 443 -14.99 9.58 -6.05
CA LEU A 443 -15.70 8.34 -6.42
C LEU A 443 -15.45 7.97 -7.89
N VAL A 444 -15.59 8.93 -8.81
CA VAL A 444 -15.34 8.72 -10.24
C VAL A 444 -13.87 8.38 -10.52
N LYS A 445 -12.93 9.04 -9.83
CA LYS A 445 -11.49 8.76 -9.90
C LYS A 445 -11.17 7.32 -9.46
N LEU A 446 -11.89 6.82 -8.46
CA LEU A 446 -11.68 5.48 -7.88
C LEU A 446 -12.49 4.36 -8.53
N ARG A 447 -13.33 4.62 -9.54
CA ARG A 447 -14.25 3.60 -10.13
C ARG A 447 -13.57 2.29 -10.56
N PHE A 448 -12.36 2.37 -11.13
CA PHE A 448 -11.62 1.17 -11.54
C PHE A 448 -10.94 0.49 -10.35
N SER A 449 -10.54 1.25 -9.33
CA SER A 449 -10.04 0.69 -8.07
C SER A 449 -11.16 -0.03 -7.32
N LEU A 450 -12.37 0.55 -7.27
CA LEU A 450 -13.58 -0.08 -6.75
C LEU A 450 -13.88 -1.41 -7.45
N LEU A 451 -13.85 -1.41 -8.78
CA LEU A 451 -14.05 -2.63 -9.56
C LEU A 451 -12.95 -3.67 -9.30
N THR A 452 -11.69 -3.24 -9.20
CA THR A 452 -10.56 -4.13 -8.93
C THR A 452 -10.69 -4.79 -7.57
N VAL A 453 -10.86 -3.99 -6.50
CA VAL A 453 -10.98 -4.51 -5.13
C VAL A 453 -12.24 -5.36 -5.00
N GLY A 454 -13.38 -4.91 -5.52
CA GLY A 454 -14.60 -5.73 -5.56
C GLY A 454 -14.39 -7.08 -6.25
N SER A 455 -13.72 -7.11 -7.41
CA SER A 455 -13.47 -8.36 -8.14
C SER A 455 -12.49 -9.28 -7.42
N VAL A 456 -11.45 -8.73 -6.79
CA VAL A 456 -10.47 -9.51 -6.02
C VAL A 456 -11.11 -10.09 -4.75
N LEU A 457 -11.97 -9.35 -4.05
CA LEU A 457 -12.68 -9.87 -2.89
C LEU A 457 -13.77 -10.86 -3.30
N ALA A 458 -14.44 -10.65 -4.43
CA ALA A 458 -15.36 -11.64 -5.01
C ALA A 458 -14.64 -12.97 -5.30
N LEU A 459 -13.46 -12.90 -5.91
CA LEU A 459 -12.58 -14.04 -6.17
C LEU A 459 -12.20 -14.74 -4.85
N ALA A 460 -11.74 -13.98 -3.85
CA ALA A 460 -11.33 -14.50 -2.56
C ALA A 460 -12.46 -15.24 -1.83
N TYR A 461 -13.64 -14.63 -1.75
CA TYR A 461 -14.82 -15.23 -1.12
C TYR A 461 -15.27 -16.49 -1.85
N LEU A 462 -15.31 -16.45 -3.20
CA LEU A 462 -15.64 -17.63 -3.99
C LEU A 462 -14.66 -18.77 -3.75
N MET A 463 -13.35 -18.50 -3.84
CA MET A 463 -12.33 -19.53 -3.63
C MET A 463 -12.34 -20.09 -2.21
N ASN A 464 -12.65 -19.27 -1.21
CA ASN A 464 -12.81 -19.71 0.17
C ASN A 464 -14.05 -20.62 0.32
N ILE A 465 -15.23 -20.13 -0.10
CA ILE A 465 -16.50 -20.82 0.05
C ILE A 465 -16.57 -22.10 -0.80
N SER A 466 -15.95 -22.11 -1.98
CA SER A 466 -15.90 -23.30 -2.84
C SER A 466 -14.83 -24.31 -2.41
N GLY A 467 -14.02 -24.03 -1.38
CA GLY A 467 -12.94 -24.92 -0.92
C GLY A 467 -11.65 -24.91 -1.75
N GLN A 468 -11.55 -24.08 -2.80
CA GLN A 468 -10.32 -23.96 -3.60
C GLN A 468 -9.13 -23.57 -2.73
N THR A 469 -9.31 -22.57 -1.87
CA THR A 469 -8.27 -22.10 -0.97
C THR A 469 -7.88 -23.17 0.07
N LEU A 470 -8.86 -23.93 0.55
CA LEU A 470 -8.63 -25.02 1.51
C LEU A 470 -7.79 -26.14 0.90
N THR A 471 -8.08 -26.52 -0.35
CA THR A 471 -7.31 -27.52 -1.10
C THR A 471 -5.87 -27.09 -1.33
N ILE A 472 -5.65 -25.84 -1.75
CA ILE A 472 -4.28 -25.31 -1.93
C ILE A 472 -3.53 -25.29 -0.60
N GLY A 473 -4.17 -24.78 0.45
CA GLY A 473 -3.58 -24.72 1.79
C GLY A 473 -3.20 -26.11 2.31
N ALA A 474 -4.06 -27.10 2.14
CA ALA A 474 -3.78 -28.48 2.52
C ALA A 474 -2.63 -29.11 1.72
N PHE A 475 -2.50 -28.79 0.43
CA PHE A 475 -1.39 -29.26 -0.38
C PHE A 475 -0.05 -28.65 0.08
N ILE A 476 -0.02 -27.33 0.28
CA ILE A 476 1.20 -26.62 0.68
C ILE A 476 1.62 -26.97 2.12
N ALA A 477 0.66 -27.27 3.00
CA ALA A 477 0.95 -27.71 4.36
C ALA A 477 1.85 -28.96 4.43
N GLY A 478 1.96 -29.74 3.34
CA GLY A 478 2.94 -30.82 3.22
C GLY A 478 4.40 -30.38 3.38
N THR A 479 4.72 -29.08 3.23
CA THR A 479 6.06 -28.56 3.51
C THR A 479 6.37 -28.41 5.02
N GLY A 480 5.38 -28.58 5.89
CA GLY A 480 5.53 -28.51 7.34
C GLY A 480 6.06 -27.16 7.83
N ALA A 481 6.94 -27.18 8.82
CA ALA A 481 7.50 -25.97 9.46
C ALA A 481 8.24 -25.03 8.48
N LEU A 482 8.73 -25.54 7.35
CA LEU A 482 9.35 -24.71 6.31
C LEU A 482 8.36 -23.67 5.74
N PHE A 483 7.05 -23.95 5.81
CA PHE A 483 6.03 -23.03 5.33
C PHE A 483 6.05 -21.69 6.09
N ALA A 484 6.31 -21.70 7.41
CA ALA A 484 6.40 -20.46 8.18
C ALA A 484 7.51 -19.54 7.66
N PHE A 485 8.68 -20.11 7.36
CA PHE A 485 9.80 -19.38 6.79
C PHE A 485 9.49 -18.82 5.39
N LEU A 486 8.76 -19.56 4.57
CA LEU A 486 8.40 -19.15 3.21
C LEU A 486 7.16 -18.24 3.15
N SER A 487 6.38 -18.16 4.23
CA SER A 487 5.09 -17.47 4.28
C SER A 487 5.15 -16.00 3.84
N PRO A 488 6.15 -15.18 4.24
CA PRO A 488 6.26 -13.80 3.77
C PRO A 488 6.43 -13.64 2.26
N ILE A 489 6.96 -14.66 1.56
CA ILE A 489 7.19 -14.61 0.12
C ILE A 489 5.87 -14.51 -0.65
N LEU A 490 4.82 -15.17 -0.17
CA LEU A 490 3.49 -15.10 -0.80
C LEU A 490 2.93 -13.68 -0.74
N GLY A 491 3.03 -13.03 0.42
CA GLY A 491 2.66 -11.64 0.60
C GLY A 491 3.48 -10.70 -0.29
N TRP A 492 4.81 -10.88 -0.26
CA TRP A 492 5.76 -10.11 -1.05
C TRP A 492 5.45 -10.20 -2.55
N PHE A 493 5.23 -11.40 -3.07
CA PHE A 493 4.92 -11.62 -4.48
C PHE A 493 3.53 -11.06 -4.84
N GLY A 494 2.54 -11.30 -3.98
CA GLY A 494 1.20 -10.75 -4.13
C GLY A 494 1.21 -9.22 -4.27
N THR A 495 1.91 -8.52 -3.38
CA THR A 495 1.98 -7.06 -3.41
C THR A 495 2.91 -6.55 -4.52
N ALA A 496 3.99 -7.26 -4.84
CA ALA A 496 4.87 -6.90 -5.97
C ALA A 496 4.11 -6.91 -7.30
N VAL A 497 3.21 -7.88 -7.51
CA VAL A 497 2.43 -7.95 -8.74
C VAL A 497 1.22 -7.01 -8.73
N THR A 498 0.50 -6.94 -7.61
CA THR A 498 -0.75 -6.16 -7.53
C THR A 498 -0.55 -4.67 -7.20
N GLY A 499 0.57 -4.31 -6.60
CA GLY A 499 0.82 -2.97 -6.06
C GLY A 499 0.04 -2.62 -4.78
N SER A 500 -0.69 -3.57 -4.20
CA SER A 500 -1.59 -3.33 -3.07
C SER A 500 -1.54 -4.47 -2.05
N ASP A 501 -1.16 -4.12 -0.82
CA ASP A 501 -1.11 -5.06 0.30
C ASP A 501 -2.50 -5.59 0.69
N THR A 502 -3.52 -4.74 0.58
CA THR A 502 -4.93 -5.14 0.69
C THR A 502 -5.30 -6.20 -0.32
N SER A 503 -4.86 -6.07 -1.58
CA SER A 503 -5.14 -7.04 -2.63
C SER A 503 -4.38 -8.35 -2.40
N ALA A 504 -3.13 -8.29 -1.93
CA ALA A 504 -2.37 -9.47 -1.58
C ALA A 504 -2.98 -10.24 -0.39
N ASN A 505 -3.43 -9.53 0.65
CA ASN A 505 -4.17 -10.14 1.76
C ASN A 505 -5.51 -10.71 1.29
N ALA A 506 -6.19 -10.04 0.37
CA ALA A 506 -7.41 -10.58 -0.20
C ALA A 506 -7.19 -11.91 -0.92
N LEU A 507 -6.07 -12.06 -1.64
CA LEU A 507 -5.75 -13.28 -2.36
C LEU A 507 -5.23 -14.40 -1.45
N PHE A 508 -4.39 -14.08 -0.44
CA PHE A 508 -3.58 -15.09 0.25
C PHE A 508 -3.85 -15.27 1.75
N ALA A 509 -4.58 -14.38 2.43
CA ALA A 509 -4.79 -14.50 3.88
C ALA A 509 -5.49 -15.83 4.26
N THR A 510 -6.59 -16.17 3.58
CA THR A 510 -7.30 -17.44 3.82
C THR A 510 -6.44 -18.66 3.45
N LEU A 511 -5.59 -18.55 2.41
CA LEU A 511 -4.66 -19.62 2.04
C LEU A 511 -3.63 -19.85 3.15
N GLN A 512 -3.04 -18.77 3.67
CA GLN A 512 -2.08 -18.80 4.76
C GLN A 512 -2.69 -19.41 6.03
N GLN A 513 -3.90 -18.99 6.38
CA GLN A 513 -4.65 -19.57 7.50
C GLN A 513 -4.89 -21.07 7.31
N SER A 514 -5.38 -21.48 6.13
CA SER A 514 -5.66 -22.88 5.85
C SER A 514 -4.39 -23.74 5.88
N ALA A 515 -3.29 -23.25 5.32
CA ALA A 515 -2.02 -23.94 5.33
C ALA A 515 -1.47 -24.05 6.76
N ALA A 516 -1.56 -22.98 7.57
CA ALA A 516 -1.14 -22.98 8.97
C ALA A 516 -1.88 -24.06 9.78
N LEU A 517 -3.22 -24.06 9.70
CA LEU A 517 -4.07 -25.03 10.41
C LEU A 517 -3.71 -26.48 10.05
N LYS A 518 -3.37 -26.74 8.79
CA LYS A 518 -2.98 -28.07 8.31
C LYS A 518 -1.53 -28.45 8.66
N ALA A 519 -0.63 -27.46 8.75
CA ALA A 519 0.76 -27.66 9.13
C ALA A 519 0.98 -27.67 10.66
N GLY A 520 -0.06 -27.42 11.46
CA GLY A 520 0.07 -27.30 12.93
C GLY A 520 0.77 -26.02 13.37
N LEU A 521 0.70 -24.96 12.57
CA LEU A 521 1.28 -23.65 12.83
C LEU A 521 0.20 -22.65 13.28
N ASP A 522 0.61 -21.57 13.95
CA ASP A 522 -0.31 -20.48 14.31
C ASP A 522 -0.87 -19.80 13.04
N PRO A 523 -2.19 -19.85 12.80
CA PRO A 523 -2.80 -19.20 11.64
C PRO A 523 -2.70 -17.68 11.67
N ALA A 524 -2.74 -17.06 12.85
CA ALA A 524 -2.63 -15.61 12.97
C ALA A 524 -1.23 -15.14 12.56
N LEU A 525 -0.19 -15.88 12.96
CA LEU A 525 1.19 -15.61 12.56
C LEU A 525 1.38 -15.63 11.04
N LEU A 526 0.87 -16.65 10.33
CA LEU A 526 1.07 -16.74 8.88
C LEU A 526 0.24 -15.73 8.09
N VAL A 527 -0.94 -15.37 8.61
CA VAL A 527 -1.76 -14.29 8.05
C VAL A 527 -1.06 -12.93 8.25
N ALA A 528 -0.45 -12.69 9.42
CA ALA A 528 0.36 -11.51 9.68
C ALA A 528 1.63 -11.49 8.80
N ALA A 529 2.31 -12.63 8.64
CA ALA A 529 3.47 -12.77 7.77
C ALA A 529 3.17 -12.42 6.31
N ASN A 530 1.97 -12.76 5.82
CA ASN A 530 1.49 -12.36 4.51
C ASN A 530 1.42 -10.83 4.37
N THR A 531 0.87 -10.15 5.38
CA THR A 531 0.83 -8.68 5.42
C THR A 531 2.24 -8.11 5.46
N SER A 532 3.07 -8.55 6.40
CA SER A 532 4.45 -8.07 6.59
C SER A 532 5.35 -8.27 5.37
N GLY A 533 5.23 -9.42 4.69
CA GLY A 533 5.93 -9.66 3.42
C GLY A 533 5.43 -8.74 2.30
N GLY A 534 4.13 -8.49 2.25
CA GLY A 534 3.54 -7.62 1.24
C GLY A 534 3.94 -6.15 1.39
N VAL A 535 4.15 -5.65 2.62
CA VAL A 535 4.76 -4.33 2.88
C VAL A 535 6.09 -4.17 2.12
N ILE A 536 6.93 -5.20 2.14
CA ILE A 536 8.26 -5.21 1.50
C ILE A 536 8.16 -5.33 -0.02
N GLY A 537 7.17 -6.07 -0.53
CA GLY A 537 6.92 -6.24 -1.96
C GLY A 537 6.45 -4.96 -2.65
N LYS A 538 5.86 -4.03 -1.90
CA LYS A 538 5.26 -2.80 -2.47
C LYS A 538 6.27 -1.89 -3.19
N MET A 539 7.52 -1.83 -2.76
CA MET A 539 8.55 -0.97 -3.40
C MET A 539 8.92 -1.40 -4.82
N ILE A 540 8.78 -2.68 -5.15
CA ILE A 540 9.14 -3.22 -6.48
C ILE A 540 7.92 -3.35 -7.41
N SER A 541 6.74 -2.93 -6.95
CA SER A 541 5.54 -3.07 -7.76
C SER A 541 5.56 -2.14 -8.98
N PRO A 542 5.18 -2.62 -10.19
CA PRO A 542 5.16 -1.80 -11.39
C PRO A 542 4.33 -0.51 -11.22
N GLN A 543 3.22 -0.60 -10.47
CA GLN A 543 2.37 0.55 -10.18
C GLN A 543 3.13 1.62 -9.37
N ASN A 544 3.77 1.26 -8.26
CA ASN A 544 4.50 2.24 -7.46
C ASN A 544 5.74 2.76 -8.18
N LEU A 545 6.44 1.91 -8.93
CA LEU A 545 7.56 2.32 -9.78
C LEU A 545 7.13 3.37 -10.80
N ALA A 546 5.99 3.16 -11.47
CA ALA A 546 5.44 4.11 -12.43
C ALA A 546 5.01 5.43 -11.76
N ILE A 547 4.40 5.37 -10.57
CA ILE A 547 4.02 6.56 -9.80
C ILE A 547 5.27 7.36 -9.39
N ALA A 548 6.29 6.70 -8.85
CA ALA A 548 7.56 7.33 -8.50
C ALA A 548 8.21 7.96 -9.73
N ALA A 549 8.37 7.18 -10.82
CA ALA A 549 8.96 7.63 -12.07
C ALA A 549 8.23 8.86 -12.64
N THR A 550 6.90 8.83 -12.66
CA THR A 550 6.10 9.95 -13.16
C THR A 550 6.28 11.20 -12.29
N ALA A 551 6.25 11.04 -10.97
CA ALA A 551 6.37 12.15 -10.04
C ALA A 551 7.74 12.86 -10.10
N VAL A 552 8.81 12.11 -10.35
CA VAL A 552 10.16 12.66 -10.45
C VAL A 552 10.61 12.96 -11.89
N GLY A 553 9.75 12.82 -12.88
CA GLY A 553 10.09 13.11 -14.29
C GLY A 553 11.00 12.05 -14.95
N LEU A 554 10.99 10.81 -14.47
CA LEU A 554 11.73 9.66 -15.00
C LEU A 554 10.83 8.66 -15.75
N VAL A 555 9.74 9.12 -16.37
CA VAL A 555 8.80 8.27 -17.12
C VAL A 555 9.56 7.42 -18.16
N GLY A 556 9.31 6.11 -18.17
CA GLY A 556 10.01 5.16 -19.04
C GLY A 556 11.34 4.63 -18.49
N GLN A 557 11.79 5.10 -17.33
CA GLN A 557 12.98 4.60 -16.63
C GLN A 557 12.65 3.74 -15.39
N GLU A 558 11.44 3.19 -15.31
CA GLU A 558 10.97 2.36 -14.19
C GLU A 558 11.89 1.16 -13.96
N SER A 559 12.43 0.57 -15.04
CA SER A 559 13.39 -0.53 -14.95
C SER A 559 14.71 -0.11 -14.32
N ALA A 560 15.16 1.13 -14.50
CA ALA A 560 16.37 1.64 -13.87
C ALA A 560 16.17 1.85 -12.37
N ILE A 561 14.99 2.34 -11.96
CA ILE A 561 14.60 2.45 -10.56
C ILE A 561 14.51 1.05 -9.93
N LEU A 562 13.82 0.10 -10.59
CA LEU A 562 13.68 -1.30 -10.12
C LEU A 562 15.03 -1.94 -9.83
N ARG A 563 16.00 -1.83 -10.74
CA ARG A 563 17.36 -2.40 -10.56
C ARG A 563 18.06 -1.88 -9.30
N ARG A 564 17.72 -0.66 -8.85
CA ARG A 564 18.29 -0.06 -7.64
C ARG A 564 17.55 -0.49 -6.38
N VAL A 565 16.23 -0.68 -6.44
CA VAL A 565 15.41 -1.03 -5.25
C VAL A 565 15.27 -2.54 -5.00
N ILE A 566 15.43 -3.38 -6.03
CA ILE A 566 15.14 -4.82 -5.92
C ILE A 566 15.98 -5.54 -4.86
N TRP A 567 17.26 -5.19 -4.74
CA TRP A 567 18.15 -5.81 -3.76
C TRP A 567 17.80 -5.44 -2.32
N TRP A 568 17.28 -4.23 -2.10
CA TRP A 568 16.75 -3.82 -0.80
C TRP A 568 15.49 -4.62 -0.44
N SER A 569 14.59 -4.81 -1.41
CA SER A 569 13.39 -5.62 -1.21
C SER A 569 13.72 -7.07 -0.89
N ILE A 570 14.64 -7.70 -1.62
CA ILE A 570 15.07 -9.08 -1.38
C ILE A 570 15.75 -9.22 -0.02
N GLY A 571 16.63 -8.28 0.35
CA GLY A 571 17.31 -8.30 1.65
C GLY A 571 16.34 -8.19 2.83
N MET A 572 15.38 -7.26 2.75
CA MET A 572 14.33 -7.12 3.77
C MET A 572 13.40 -8.33 3.81
N LEU A 573 13.08 -8.92 2.65
CA LEU A 573 12.28 -10.14 2.57
C LEU A 573 12.99 -11.30 3.27
N ALA A 574 14.27 -11.51 3.02
CA ALA A 574 15.05 -12.56 3.68
C ALA A 574 15.06 -12.38 5.21
N ALA A 575 15.22 -11.15 5.68
CA ALA A 575 15.14 -10.84 7.11
C ALA A 575 13.74 -11.13 7.69
N MET A 576 12.66 -10.81 6.96
CA MET A 576 11.29 -11.11 7.37
C MET A 576 10.99 -12.62 7.37
N CYS A 577 11.45 -13.38 6.36
CA CYS A 577 11.34 -14.83 6.33
C CYS A 577 12.04 -15.49 7.52
N LEU A 578 13.25 -15.03 7.84
CA LEU A 578 13.99 -15.50 9.02
C LEU A 578 13.23 -15.18 10.31
N LEU A 579 12.73 -13.95 10.45
CA LEU A 579 11.97 -13.53 11.62
C LEU A 579 10.72 -14.38 11.82
N VAL A 580 9.91 -14.59 10.78
CA VAL A 580 8.66 -15.35 10.86
C VAL A 580 8.95 -16.83 11.16
N GLY A 581 9.98 -17.43 10.54
CA GLY A 581 10.39 -18.80 10.85
C GLY A 581 10.88 -18.97 12.29
N LEU A 582 11.53 -17.94 12.86
CA LEU A 582 11.90 -17.94 14.27
C LEU A 582 10.68 -17.71 15.17
N GLN A 583 9.75 -16.82 14.82
CA GLN A 583 8.51 -16.57 15.55
C GLN A 583 7.59 -17.79 15.61
N SER A 584 7.62 -18.65 14.59
CA SER A 584 6.88 -19.92 14.61
C SER A 584 7.51 -20.97 15.54
N SER A 585 8.66 -20.69 16.16
CA SER A 585 9.40 -21.63 17.00
C SER A 585 10.04 -20.95 18.22
N VAL A 586 11.31 -20.52 18.10
CA VAL A 586 12.16 -20.03 19.20
C VAL A 586 11.75 -18.65 19.71
N LEU A 587 11.20 -17.80 18.84
CA LEU A 587 10.76 -16.44 19.16
C LEU A 587 9.24 -16.35 19.33
N SER A 588 8.57 -17.47 19.63
CA SER A 588 7.11 -17.48 19.89
C SER A 588 6.72 -16.60 21.08
N TRP A 589 7.62 -16.43 22.05
CA TRP A 589 7.45 -15.52 23.20
C TRP A 589 7.33 -14.04 22.81
N MET A 590 7.72 -13.67 21.59
CA MET A 590 7.55 -12.30 21.08
C MET A 590 6.13 -12.04 20.57
N LEU A 591 5.29 -13.07 20.44
CA LEU A 591 3.94 -12.92 19.93
C LEU A 591 2.96 -12.58 21.08
N PRO A 592 1.96 -11.72 20.83
CA PRO A 592 1.03 -11.21 21.84
C PRO A 592 -0.06 -12.20 22.27
#